data_AF-A0A2V7GHP2-F1
#
_entry.id   AF-A0A2V7GHP2-F1
#
_cell.length_a   1.000
_cell.length_b   1.000
_cell.length_c   1.000
_cell.angle_alpha   90.00
_cell.angle_beta   90.00
_cell.angle_gamma   90.00
#
_symmetry.space_group_name_H-M   'P 1'
#
loop_
_entity.id
_entity.type
_entity.pdbx_description
1 polymer ?
#
loop_
_entity_poly.entity_id
_entity_poly.type
_entity_poly.pdbx_seq_one_letter_code
_entity_poly.pdbx_strand_id
1 'polypeptide(L)'
;GTPSIAESKTTNEKISRYHLCEEFCHVRLFHEIFRTFHLDRVEWVPLGKWMGRIYRIFPSFPGAIMSPPAFVTELMGLTFYLHIDRLLDEVFATEPEARFRVRELLREIIADELAHVGQRRNFLGPIGVRAARWMVAPMIRMFCHDLPEAKYLFDIDRLVQDALAFDYSTISSDILSHSWVPSYCKG
;
A
#
# COMPACT_ATOMS: atom_id res chain seq x y z
N GLY A 1 1.27 -5.26 -24.52
CA GLY A 1 1.06 -3.92 -23.92
C GLY A 1 -0.30 -3.89 -23.28
N THR A 2 -0.42 -3.30 -22.09
CA THR A 2 -1.70 -3.20 -21.37
C THR A 2 -2.54 -2.09 -22.03
N PRO A 3 -3.80 -2.32 -22.45
CA PRO A 3 -4.58 -1.38 -23.28
C PRO A 3 -4.86 -0.03 -22.60
N SER A 4 -5.08 1.04 -23.37
CA SER A 4 -5.53 2.33 -22.80
C SER A 4 -6.95 2.25 -22.21
N ILE A 5 -7.43 3.31 -21.55
CA ILE A 5 -8.73 3.28 -20.85
C ILE A 5 -9.98 3.25 -21.75
N ALA A 6 -10.19 4.14 -22.73
CA ALA A 6 -9.59 4.02 -24.05
C ALA A 6 -10.08 2.75 -24.74
N GLU A 7 -9.18 1.79 -24.79
CA GLU A 7 -9.32 0.51 -25.48
C GLU A 7 -9.76 -0.63 -24.54
N SER A 8 -10.08 -0.33 -23.28
CA SER A 8 -10.48 -1.34 -22.29
C SER A 8 -11.87 -1.89 -22.61
N LYS A 9 -11.95 -3.21 -22.82
CA LYS A 9 -13.16 -3.93 -23.26
C LYS A 9 -13.97 -4.48 -22.09
N THR A 10 -13.32 -4.70 -20.95
CA THR A 10 -13.94 -5.27 -19.75
C THR A 10 -13.90 -4.30 -18.57
N THR A 11 -14.83 -4.47 -17.62
CA THR A 11 -14.84 -3.72 -16.36
C THR A 11 -13.54 -3.90 -15.58
N ASN A 12 -12.99 -5.11 -15.55
CA ASN A 12 -11.73 -5.40 -14.85
C ASN A 12 -10.54 -4.66 -15.46
N GLU A 13 -10.48 -4.53 -16.79
CA GLU A 13 -9.45 -3.74 -17.46
C GLU A 13 -9.54 -2.25 -17.10
N LYS A 14 -10.78 -1.71 -17.03
CA LYS A 14 -11.01 -0.32 -16.61
C LYS A 14 -10.62 -0.10 -15.15
N ILE A 15 -11.05 -0.98 -14.24
CA ILE A 15 -10.68 -0.91 -12.82
C ILE A 15 -9.15 -0.95 -12.67
N SER A 16 -8.47 -1.85 -13.40
CA SER A 16 -7.01 -1.92 -13.39
C SER A 16 -6.35 -0.63 -13.91
N ARG A 17 -7.00 0.16 -14.78
CA ARG A 17 -6.50 1.48 -15.20
C ARG A 17 -6.67 2.53 -14.12
N TYR A 18 -7.82 2.56 -13.46
CA TYR A 18 -8.06 3.51 -12.36
C TYR A 18 -7.08 3.29 -11.22
N HIS A 19 -6.88 2.03 -10.81
CA HIS A 19 -5.87 1.67 -9.82
C HIS A 19 -4.47 2.17 -10.24
N LEU A 20 -4.04 1.97 -11.49
CA LEU A 20 -2.75 2.50 -11.96
C LEU A 20 -2.67 4.04 -11.92
N CYS A 21 -3.77 4.74 -12.16
CA CYS A 21 -3.82 6.20 -12.02
C CYS A 21 -3.71 6.63 -10.55
N GLU A 22 -4.31 5.89 -9.63
CA GLU A 22 -4.21 6.14 -8.18
C GLU A 22 -2.76 5.96 -7.70
N GLU A 23 -2.08 4.90 -8.12
CA GLU A 23 -0.63 4.71 -7.85
C GLU A 23 0.22 5.89 -8.33
N PHE A 24 -0.11 6.47 -9.50
CA PHE A 24 0.57 7.66 -10.00
C PHE A 24 0.26 8.91 -9.15
N CYS A 25 -0.98 9.04 -8.68
CA CYS A 25 -1.37 10.10 -7.75
C CYS A 25 -0.59 9.98 -6.42
N HIS A 26 -0.31 8.78 -5.93
CA HIS A 26 0.48 8.59 -4.70
C HIS A 26 1.90 9.13 -4.84
N VAL A 27 2.55 8.94 -6.00
CA VAL A 27 3.88 9.54 -6.27
C VAL A 27 3.85 11.07 -6.13
N ARG A 28 2.78 11.71 -6.62
CA ARG A 28 2.57 13.16 -6.42
C ARG A 28 2.36 13.50 -4.94
N LEU A 29 1.58 12.71 -4.18
CA LEU A 29 1.35 12.94 -2.76
C LEU A 29 2.63 12.79 -1.93
N PHE A 30 3.46 11.79 -2.20
CA PHE A 30 4.77 11.67 -1.57
C PHE A 30 5.69 12.84 -1.91
N HIS A 31 5.64 13.34 -3.16
CA HIS A 31 6.36 14.56 -3.51
C HIS A 31 5.89 15.77 -2.69
N GLU A 32 4.59 15.93 -2.49
CA GLU A 32 4.05 16.99 -1.63
C GLU A 32 4.42 16.80 -0.14
N ILE A 33 4.59 15.56 0.33
CA ILE A 33 5.16 15.29 1.67
C ILE A 33 6.59 15.85 1.75
N PHE A 34 7.45 15.59 0.77
CA PHE A 34 8.81 16.15 0.75
C PHE A 34 8.80 17.69 0.75
N ARG A 35 7.89 18.30 -0.01
CA ARG A 35 7.76 19.77 -0.08
C ARG A 35 7.29 20.40 1.22
N THR A 36 6.61 19.64 2.08
CA THR A 36 6.28 20.09 3.45
C THR A 36 7.56 20.40 4.26
N PHE A 37 8.67 19.75 3.93
CA PHE A 37 9.98 19.98 4.54
C PHE A 37 10.94 20.80 3.66
N HIS A 38 10.41 21.52 2.66
CA HIS A 38 11.21 22.28 1.68
C HIS A 38 12.21 21.45 0.88
N LEU A 39 11.94 20.15 0.71
CA LEU A 39 12.75 19.24 -0.09
C LEU A 39 12.23 19.22 -1.54
N ASP A 40 12.42 20.31 -2.28
CA ASP A 40 11.87 20.49 -3.64
C ASP A 40 12.66 19.77 -4.75
N ARG A 41 13.76 19.10 -4.40
CA ARG A 41 14.70 18.50 -5.38
C ARG A 41 15.02 17.04 -5.08
N VAL A 42 14.07 16.32 -4.51
CA VAL A 42 14.22 14.88 -4.24
C VAL A 42 14.21 14.13 -5.57
N GLU A 43 15.26 13.35 -5.82
CA GLU A 43 15.32 12.44 -6.95
C GLU A 43 14.78 11.07 -6.55
N TRP A 44 13.83 10.56 -7.32
CA TRP A 44 13.35 9.20 -7.17
C TRP A 44 14.44 8.22 -7.61
N VAL A 45 15.00 7.49 -6.65
CA VAL A 45 15.97 6.43 -6.95
C VAL A 45 15.27 5.13 -7.33
N PRO A 46 15.88 4.30 -8.20
CA PRO A 46 15.34 2.99 -8.52
C PRO A 46 15.17 2.12 -7.26
N LEU A 47 14.19 1.23 -7.29
CA LEU A 47 14.01 0.21 -6.25
C LEU A 47 15.32 -0.56 -5.98
N GLY A 48 15.48 -0.99 -4.73
CA GLY A 48 16.59 -1.85 -4.30
C GLY A 48 16.77 -3.09 -5.19
N LYS A 49 17.98 -3.67 -5.18
CA LYS A 49 18.37 -4.76 -6.10
C LYS A 49 17.40 -5.95 -6.07
N TRP A 50 16.79 -6.24 -4.92
CA TRP A 50 15.84 -7.34 -4.75
C TRP A 50 14.45 -6.98 -5.26
N MET A 51 13.89 -5.86 -4.81
CA MET A 51 12.60 -5.39 -5.34
C MET A 51 12.64 -5.17 -6.86
N GLY A 52 13.69 -4.56 -7.40
CA GLY A 52 13.86 -4.39 -8.84
C GLY A 52 13.91 -5.72 -9.63
N ARG A 53 14.37 -6.82 -9.00
CA ARG A 53 14.34 -8.16 -9.60
C ARG A 53 12.93 -8.75 -9.59
N ILE A 54 12.19 -8.60 -8.49
CA ILE A 54 10.79 -9.07 -8.38
C ILE A 54 9.90 -8.35 -9.39
N TYR A 55 9.99 -7.02 -9.48
CA TYR A 55 9.22 -6.22 -10.43
C TYR A 55 9.51 -6.56 -11.90
N ARG A 56 10.71 -7.06 -12.22
CA ARG A 56 11.04 -7.49 -13.59
C ARG A 56 10.43 -8.83 -13.95
N ILE A 57 10.24 -9.70 -12.97
CA ILE A 57 9.71 -11.06 -13.14
C ILE A 57 8.17 -11.04 -13.12
N PHE A 58 7.59 -10.13 -12.34
CA PHE A 58 6.15 -9.95 -12.15
C PHE A 58 5.29 -9.95 -13.45
N PRO A 59 5.68 -9.23 -14.53
CA PRO A 59 4.88 -9.15 -15.76
C PRO A 59 4.86 -10.45 -16.58
N SER A 60 5.74 -11.40 -16.29
CA SER A 60 5.90 -12.64 -17.07
C SER A 60 5.00 -13.78 -16.60
N PHE A 61 4.26 -13.61 -15.51
CA PHE A 61 3.42 -14.65 -14.92
C PHE A 61 1.92 -14.44 -15.20
N PRO A 62 1.14 -15.53 -15.40
CA PRO A 62 -0.31 -15.45 -15.51
C PRO A 62 -0.98 -14.75 -14.32
N GLY A 63 -2.01 -13.93 -14.58
CA GLY A 63 -2.68 -13.14 -13.54
C GLY A 63 -3.17 -13.93 -12.33
N ALA A 64 -3.65 -15.17 -12.53
CA ALA A 64 -4.09 -16.04 -11.43
C ALA A 64 -2.97 -16.42 -10.44
N ILE A 65 -1.71 -16.50 -10.92
CA ILE A 65 -0.52 -16.74 -10.08
C ILE A 65 -0.13 -15.46 -9.34
N MET A 66 -0.38 -14.31 -9.95
CA MET A 66 -0.02 -13.00 -9.41
C MET A 66 -1.07 -12.43 -8.44
N SER A 67 -2.30 -12.96 -8.42
CA SER A 67 -3.35 -12.45 -7.53
C SER A 67 -2.99 -12.52 -6.04
N PRO A 68 -2.47 -13.63 -5.48
CA PRO A 68 -2.04 -13.67 -4.08
C PRO A 68 -0.89 -12.69 -3.74
N PRO A 69 0.24 -12.65 -4.46
CA PRO A 69 1.31 -11.70 -4.13
C PRO A 69 0.89 -10.24 -4.37
N ALA A 70 0.07 -9.94 -5.38
CA ALA A 70 -0.45 -8.58 -5.57
C ALA A 70 -1.32 -8.14 -4.39
N PHE A 71 -2.20 -9.01 -3.88
CA PHE A 71 -2.96 -8.73 -2.66
C PHE A 71 -2.07 -8.47 -1.44
N VAL A 72 -1.01 -9.27 -1.28
CA VAL A 72 -0.06 -9.08 -0.16
C VAL A 72 0.70 -7.76 -0.29
N THR A 73 1.02 -7.31 -1.51
CA THR A 73 1.64 -6.00 -1.72
C THR A 73 0.74 -4.85 -1.26
N GLU A 74 -0.56 -4.83 -1.64
CA GLU A 74 -1.47 -3.77 -1.16
C GLU A 74 -1.58 -3.83 0.38
N LEU A 75 -1.74 -5.02 0.95
CA LEU A 75 -1.87 -5.20 2.40
C LEU A 75 -0.61 -4.75 3.15
N MET A 76 0.56 -5.02 2.57
CA MET A 76 1.84 -4.57 3.09
C MET A 76 1.95 -3.04 3.03
N GLY A 77 1.59 -2.40 1.91
CA GLY A 77 1.57 -0.95 1.75
C GLY A 77 0.66 -0.29 2.78
N LEU A 78 -0.60 -0.74 2.85
CA LEU A 78 -1.58 -0.29 3.84
C LEU A 78 -1.06 -0.42 5.28
N THR A 79 -0.56 -1.60 5.66
CA THR A 79 -0.07 -1.82 7.03
C THR A 79 1.13 -0.92 7.33
N PHE A 80 2.04 -0.76 6.38
CA PHE A 80 3.20 0.12 6.52
C PHE A 80 2.78 1.59 6.73
N TYR A 81 1.83 2.10 5.93
CA TYR A 81 1.35 3.47 6.08
C TYR A 81 0.56 3.69 7.38
N LEU A 82 -0.20 2.71 7.86
CA LEU A 82 -0.85 2.78 9.17
C LEU A 82 0.17 2.89 10.32
N HIS A 83 1.32 2.20 10.20
CA HIS A 83 2.40 2.34 11.17
C HIS A 83 3.09 3.71 11.05
N ILE A 84 3.30 4.23 9.84
CA ILE A 84 3.80 5.60 9.65
C ILE A 84 2.85 6.60 10.30
N ASP A 85 1.53 6.53 10.09
CA ASP A 85 0.57 7.50 10.63
C ASP A 85 0.67 7.62 12.16
N ARG A 86 0.91 6.49 12.86
CA ARG A 86 1.16 6.45 14.31
C ARG A 86 2.49 7.11 14.67
N LEU A 87 3.56 6.77 13.94
CA LEU A 87 4.90 7.35 14.17
C LEU A 87 4.94 8.86 13.98
N LEU A 88 4.05 9.44 13.16
CA LEU A 88 3.99 10.90 12.97
C LEU A 88 3.77 11.65 14.29
N ASP A 89 3.08 11.05 15.27
CA ASP A 89 2.88 11.69 16.58
C ASP A 89 4.18 11.81 17.39
N GLU A 90 5.08 10.84 17.23
CA GLU A 90 6.37 10.81 17.92
C GLU A 90 7.42 11.64 17.16
N VAL A 91 7.55 11.42 15.85
CA VAL A 91 8.58 12.05 15.01
C VAL A 91 8.36 13.56 14.91
N PHE A 92 7.11 14.00 14.77
CA PHE A 92 6.76 15.42 14.64
C PHE A 92 6.09 15.98 15.91
N ALA A 93 6.45 15.45 17.08
CA ALA A 93 5.89 15.86 18.37
C ALA A 93 6.02 17.39 18.62
N THR A 94 7.09 18.00 18.12
CA THR A 94 7.38 19.44 18.26
C THR A 94 7.00 20.27 17.03
N GLU A 95 6.52 19.64 15.95
CA GLU A 95 6.23 20.27 14.66
C GLU A 95 4.78 19.98 14.22
N PRO A 96 3.78 20.52 14.93
CA PRO A 96 2.38 20.14 14.75
C PRO A 96 1.82 20.47 13.35
N GLU A 97 2.32 21.52 12.71
CA GLU A 97 1.93 21.90 11.34
C GLU A 97 2.41 20.88 10.30
N ALA A 98 3.67 20.47 10.39
CA ALA A 98 4.24 19.43 9.53
C ALA A 98 3.53 18.09 9.76
N ARG A 99 3.31 17.71 11.04
CA ARG A 99 2.55 16.51 11.40
C ARG A 99 1.17 16.50 10.76
N PHE A 100 0.42 17.61 10.86
CA PHE A 100 -0.92 17.72 10.31
C PHE A 100 -0.91 17.54 8.80
N ARG A 101 -0.04 18.26 8.09
CA ARG A 101 0.03 18.21 6.62
C ARG A 101 0.47 16.83 6.10
N VAL A 102 1.49 16.23 6.70
CA VAL A 102 1.96 14.90 6.31
C VAL A 102 0.89 13.84 6.58
N ARG A 103 0.20 13.93 7.72
CA ARG A 103 -0.91 13.01 8.06
C ARG A 103 -2.07 13.12 7.08
N GLU A 104 -2.46 14.35 6.72
CA GLU A 104 -3.52 14.58 5.73
C GLU A 104 -3.19 13.89 4.39
N LEU A 105 -1.99 14.15 3.85
CA LEU A 105 -1.51 13.54 2.60
C LEU A 105 -1.40 12.01 2.69
N LEU A 106 -0.89 11.50 3.81
CA LEU A 106 -0.75 10.06 4.04
C LEU A 106 -2.11 9.37 4.14
N ARG A 107 -3.11 10.02 4.74
CA ARG A 107 -4.46 9.45 4.88
C ARG A 107 -5.20 9.35 3.55
N GLU A 108 -4.94 10.23 2.59
CA GLU A 108 -5.42 10.06 1.22
C GLU A 108 -4.87 8.76 0.60
N ILE A 109 -3.57 8.50 0.76
CA ILE A 109 -2.93 7.26 0.29
C ILE A 109 -3.53 6.03 1.01
N ILE A 110 -3.64 6.09 2.34
CA ILE A 110 -4.22 4.99 3.14
C ILE A 110 -5.66 4.67 2.70
N ALA A 111 -6.47 5.67 2.36
CA ALA A 111 -7.85 5.46 1.92
C ALA A 111 -7.91 4.68 0.60
N ASP A 112 -7.05 5.00 -0.36
CA ASP A 112 -6.95 4.27 -1.63
C ASP A 112 -6.44 2.84 -1.41
N GLU A 113 -5.36 2.67 -0.64
CA GLU A 113 -4.76 1.37 -0.32
C GLU A 113 -5.75 0.44 0.39
N LEU A 114 -6.57 0.99 1.28
CA LEU A 114 -7.64 0.25 1.95
C LEU A 114 -8.71 -0.26 0.95
N ALA A 115 -9.03 0.54 -0.07
CA ALA A 115 -9.93 0.12 -1.14
C ALA A 115 -9.28 -0.96 -2.03
N HIS A 116 -7.98 -0.83 -2.33
CA HIS A 116 -7.21 -1.80 -3.12
C HIS A 116 -7.13 -3.17 -2.44
N VAL A 117 -6.86 -3.20 -1.13
CA VAL A 117 -6.89 -4.43 -0.33
C VAL A 117 -8.25 -5.13 -0.47
N GLY A 118 -9.35 -4.38 -0.33
CA GLY A 118 -10.71 -4.91 -0.43
C GLY A 118 -11.02 -5.41 -1.84
N GLN A 119 -10.63 -4.65 -2.85
CA GLN A 119 -10.79 -5.01 -4.26
C GLN A 119 -10.05 -6.32 -4.56
N ARG A 120 -8.75 -6.40 -4.25
CA ARG A 120 -7.93 -7.60 -4.50
C ARG A 120 -8.46 -8.81 -3.76
N ARG A 121 -8.89 -8.62 -2.50
CA ARG A 121 -9.47 -9.69 -1.68
C ARG A 121 -10.72 -10.31 -2.32
N ASN A 122 -11.56 -9.50 -2.97
CA ASN A 122 -12.78 -9.97 -3.63
C ASN A 122 -12.53 -10.92 -4.80
N PHE A 123 -11.41 -10.77 -5.49
CA PHE A 123 -11.02 -11.66 -6.58
C PHE A 123 -10.19 -12.86 -6.11
N LEU A 124 -9.94 -12.98 -4.80
CA LEU A 124 -9.12 -14.03 -4.22
C LEU A 124 -9.98 -15.16 -3.65
N GLY A 125 -9.92 -16.34 -4.29
CA GLY A 125 -10.55 -17.55 -3.78
C GLY A 125 -9.86 -18.10 -2.51
N PRO A 126 -10.46 -19.10 -1.81
CA PRO A 126 -9.93 -19.63 -0.55
C PRO A 126 -8.47 -20.11 -0.61
N ILE A 127 -8.08 -20.72 -1.73
CA ILE A 127 -6.70 -21.18 -1.96
C ILE A 127 -5.75 -19.98 -2.05
N GLY A 128 -6.14 -18.95 -2.81
CA GLY A 128 -5.36 -17.72 -2.95
C GLY A 128 -5.18 -16.99 -1.61
N VAL A 129 -6.23 -16.97 -0.77
CA VAL A 129 -6.16 -16.39 0.58
C VAL A 129 -5.17 -17.15 1.45
N ARG A 130 -5.22 -18.48 1.41
CA ARG A 130 -4.26 -19.31 2.16
C ARG A 130 -2.84 -19.04 1.66
N ALA A 131 -2.62 -19.00 0.34
CA ALA A 131 -1.31 -18.67 -0.23
C ALA A 131 -0.83 -17.28 0.22
N ALA A 132 -1.68 -16.26 0.16
CA ALA A 132 -1.37 -14.90 0.60
C ALA A 132 -0.92 -14.88 2.08
N ARG A 133 -1.64 -15.57 2.99
CA ARG A 133 -1.25 -15.65 4.41
C ARG A 133 0.16 -16.19 4.63
N TRP A 134 0.59 -17.18 3.82
CA TRP A 134 1.97 -17.70 3.88
C TRP A 134 3.01 -16.72 3.34
N MET A 135 2.60 -15.80 2.45
CA MET A 135 3.46 -14.82 1.81
C MET A 135 3.64 -13.52 2.62
N VAL A 136 2.71 -13.16 3.50
CA VAL A 136 2.74 -11.88 4.27
C VAL A 136 4.07 -11.68 4.99
N ALA A 137 4.45 -12.60 5.88
CA ALA A 137 5.66 -12.47 6.69
C ALA A 137 6.96 -12.37 5.86
N PRO A 138 7.24 -13.27 4.88
CA PRO A 138 8.47 -13.16 4.11
C PRO A 138 8.50 -11.91 3.21
N MET A 139 7.37 -11.48 2.64
CA MET A 139 7.34 -10.29 1.79
C MET A 139 7.59 -9.01 2.58
N ILE A 140 6.95 -8.85 3.74
CA ILE A 140 7.17 -7.69 4.62
C ILE A 140 8.63 -7.62 5.07
N ARG A 141 9.20 -8.73 5.56
CA ARG A 141 10.60 -8.75 6.01
C ARG A 141 11.57 -8.42 4.88
N MET A 142 11.30 -8.90 3.67
CA MET A 142 12.10 -8.59 2.49
C MET A 142 12.00 -7.11 2.12
N PHE A 143 10.80 -6.54 2.13
CA PHE A 143 10.58 -5.12 1.87
C PHE A 143 11.34 -4.25 2.88
N CYS A 144 11.20 -4.53 4.18
CA CYS A 144 11.91 -3.77 5.22
C CYS A 144 13.43 -3.97 5.19
N HIS A 145 13.93 -5.11 4.68
CA HIS A 145 15.37 -5.32 4.52
C HIS A 145 15.99 -4.37 3.47
N ASP A 146 15.26 -4.03 2.41
CA ASP A 146 15.71 -3.09 1.37
C ASP A 146 15.59 -1.61 1.82
N LEU A 147 15.04 -1.34 3.01
CA LEU A 147 14.87 -0.03 3.63
C LEU A 147 15.74 0.07 4.90
N PRO A 148 16.98 0.59 4.82
CA PRO A 148 17.90 0.65 5.96
C PRO A 148 17.33 1.32 7.21
N GLU A 149 16.43 2.28 7.04
CA GLU A 149 15.75 3.06 8.08
C GLU A 149 14.69 2.23 8.82
N ALA A 150 14.13 1.20 8.19
CA ALA A 150 12.98 0.47 8.72
C ALA A 150 13.27 -0.16 10.09
N LYS A 151 14.50 -0.67 10.30
CA LYS A 151 14.91 -1.27 11.58
C LYS A 151 15.02 -0.27 12.75
N TYR A 152 15.06 1.03 12.46
CA TYR A 152 15.11 2.09 13.48
C TYR A 152 13.74 2.67 13.77
N LEU A 153 12.84 2.63 12.78
CA LEU A 153 11.52 3.25 12.85
C LEU A 153 10.41 2.25 13.22
N PHE A 154 10.59 0.96 12.93
CA PHE A 154 9.52 -0.03 13.08
C PHE A 154 9.97 -1.27 13.87
N ASP A 155 9.04 -1.79 14.66
CA ASP A 155 9.02 -3.19 15.04
C ASP A 155 8.49 -4.01 13.85
N ILE A 156 9.39 -4.66 13.13
CA ILE A 156 9.07 -5.43 11.91
C ILE A 156 8.20 -6.65 12.24
N ASP A 157 8.43 -7.31 13.38
CA ASP A 157 7.63 -8.46 13.78
C ASP A 157 6.20 -8.01 14.12
N ARG A 158 6.05 -6.85 14.75
CA ARG A 158 4.74 -6.24 14.97
C ARG A 158 4.04 -5.91 13.67
N LEU A 159 4.75 -5.35 12.68
CA LEU A 159 4.19 -5.04 11.36
C LEU A 159 3.68 -6.30 10.65
N VAL A 160 4.41 -7.42 10.75
CA VAL A 160 3.97 -8.72 10.25
C VAL A 160 2.71 -9.20 10.97
N GLN A 161 2.67 -9.08 12.31
CA GLN A 161 1.49 -9.49 13.08
C GLN A 161 0.25 -8.68 12.74
N ASP A 162 0.39 -7.35 12.64
CA ASP A 162 -0.72 -6.45 12.33
C ASP A 162 -1.23 -6.70 10.89
N ALA A 163 -0.35 -6.99 9.93
CA ALA A 163 -0.77 -7.39 8.58
C ALA A 163 -1.52 -8.74 8.58
N LEU A 164 -1.06 -9.74 9.34
CA LEU A 164 -1.71 -11.04 9.45
C LEU A 164 -3.07 -10.98 10.19
N ALA A 165 -3.19 -10.04 11.13
CA ALA A 165 -4.37 -9.79 11.93
C ALA A 165 -5.30 -8.72 11.32
N PHE A 166 -4.95 -8.18 10.15
CA PHE A 166 -5.69 -7.10 9.52
C PHE A 166 -7.17 -7.44 9.37
N ASP A 167 -8.00 -6.53 9.88
CA ASP A 167 -9.45 -6.59 9.79
C ASP A 167 -9.99 -5.15 9.66
N TYR A 168 -10.99 -4.95 8.79
CA TYR A 168 -11.58 -3.63 8.56
C TYR A 168 -12.16 -2.98 9.84
N SER A 169 -12.60 -3.78 10.81
CA SER A 169 -13.09 -3.28 12.10
C SER A 169 -12.01 -2.61 12.96
N THR A 170 -10.73 -2.82 12.64
CA THR A 170 -9.59 -2.21 13.35
C THR A 170 -9.19 -0.85 12.79
N ILE A 171 -9.78 -0.44 11.66
CA ILE A 171 -9.50 0.85 11.01
C ILE A 171 -10.40 1.94 11.58
N SER A 172 -9.85 3.15 11.74
CA SER A 172 -10.61 4.28 12.29
C SER A 172 -11.79 4.63 11.38
N SER A 173 -12.90 5.07 12.00
CA SER A 173 -14.10 5.48 11.27
C SER A 173 -13.86 6.65 10.30
N ASP A 174 -12.88 7.49 10.62
CA ASP A 174 -12.43 8.60 9.77
C ASP A 174 -11.83 8.08 8.46
N ILE A 175 -10.90 7.12 8.50
CA ILE A 175 -10.33 6.55 7.27
C ILE A 175 -11.40 5.76 6.50
N LEU A 176 -12.28 5.04 7.21
CA LEU A 176 -13.34 4.25 6.59
C LEU A 176 -14.39 5.10 5.86
N SER A 177 -14.67 6.32 6.31
CA SER A 177 -15.64 7.21 5.64
C SER A 177 -15.13 7.76 4.30
N HIS A 178 -13.81 7.80 4.13
CA HIS A 178 -13.13 8.29 2.93
C HIS A 178 -12.71 7.18 1.97
N SER A 179 -12.87 5.90 2.34
CA SER A 179 -12.46 4.76 1.53
C SER A 179 -13.66 3.93 1.04
N TRP A 180 -13.48 3.25 -0.10
CA TRP A 180 -14.41 2.20 -0.49
C TRP A 180 -14.16 0.94 0.34
N VAL A 181 -15.19 0.48 1.06
CA VAL A 181 -15.15 -0.73 1.88
C VAL A 181 -16.08 -1.79 1.28
N PRO A 182 -15.64 -3.06 1.13
CA PRO A 182 -16.51 -4.14 0.69
C PRO A 182 -17.79 -4.22 1.53
N SER A 183 -18.93 -4.47 0.88
CA SER A 183 -20.24 -4.41 1.54
C SER A 183 -20.37 -5.40 2.71
N TYR A 184 -19.74 -6.57 2.64
CA TYR A 184 -19.75 -7.57 3.71
C TYR A 184 -18.85 -7.23 4.91
N CYS A 185 -18.08 -6.14 4.84
CA CYS A 185 -17.30 -5.60 5.95
C CYS A 185 -18.03 -4.44 6.67
N LYS A 186 -19.18 -3.99 6.15
CA LYS A 186 -20.03 -2.98 6.78
C LYS A 186 -21.05 -3.69 7.68
N GLY A 187 -20.61 -4.15 8.85
CA GLY A 187 -21.41 -4.87 9.84
C GLY A 187 -21.29 -4.25 11.21
#